data_AF-A0A9W9Z1L4-F1
#
_entry.id   AF-A0A9W9Z1L4-F1
#
_cell.length_a   1.000
_cell.length_b   1.000
_cell.length_c   1.000
_cell.angle_alpha   90.00
_cell.angle_beta   90.00
_cell.angle_gamma   90.00
#
_symmetry.space_group_name_H-M   'P 1'
#
loop_
_entity.id
_entity.type
_entity.pdbx_description
1 polymer ?
#
loop_
_entity_poly.entity_id
_entity_poly.type
_entity_poly.pdbx_seq_one_letter_code
_entity_poly.pdbx_strand_id
1 'polypeptide(L)'
;MAIKVEHHTDCLVKVFQALYQLPDVISFPWTLSSRDQVSYFECWKFVADLITTPCQRDTLKCALLYFLSRMVFVMHGMTSNKDSRVALEASEALQEFSNITLETSSPTESVELRLCTAQVLGHTSVAAVMVDLQGTLSFGLCLCL
;
A
#
# COMPACT_ATOMS: atom_id res chain seq x y z
N MET A 1 18.44 32.76 -2.84
CA MET A 1 18.64 31.64 -3.79
C MET A 1 17.69 30.53 -3.37
N ALA A 2 16.58 30.39 -4.07
CA ALA A 2 15.58 29.36 -3.81
C ALA A 2 16.15 28.00 -4.22
N ILE A 3 16.12 27.04 -3.31
CA ILE A 3 16.51 25.65 -3.53
C ILE A 3 15.62 25.12 -4.66
N LYS A 4 16.26 24.67 -5.75
CA LYS A 4 15.61 24.14 -6.93
C LYS A 4 14.66 23.00 -6.52
N VAL A 5 13.40 23.15 -6.91
CA VAL A 5 12.36 22.12 -6.87
C VAL A 5 12.83 20.95 -7.72
N GLU A 6 13.28 19.85 -7.11
CA GLU A 6 13.52 18.59 -7.83
C GLU A 6 12.19 18.12 -8.43
N HIS A 7 12.08 18.27 -9.75
CA HIS A 7 10.98 17.76 -10.56
C HIS A 7 11.25 16.28 -10.91
N HIS A 8 10.48 15.35 -10.35
CA HIS A 8 10.49 13.91 -10.71
C HIS A 8 9.08 13.51 -11.21
N THR A 9 8.64 13.58 -12.46
CA THR A 9 9.20 13.07 -13.73
C THR A 9 9.79 11.65 -13.74
N ASP A 10 10.17 11.05 -12.59
CA ASP A 10 10.80 9.71 -12.50
C ASP A 10 9.97 8.59 -11.83
N CYS A 11 8.97 8.87 -10.96
CA CYS A 11 8.26 7.80 -10.23
C CYS A 11 7.17 7.08 -11.04
N LEU A 12 6.47 7.82 -11.92
CA LEU A 12 5.58 7.28 -12.94
C LEU A 12 6.29 6.26 -13.88
N VAL A 13 7.61 6.39 -14.06
CA VAL A 13 8.45 5.49 -14.90
C VAL A 13 8.73 4.14 -14.22
N LYS A 14 8.73 4.04 -12.87
CA LYS A 14 8.84 2.77 -12.11
C LYS A 14 7.51 2.02 -12.00
N VAL A 15 6.42 2.77 -11.87
CA VAL A 15 5.05 2.25 -11.98
C VAL A 15 4.83 1.59 -13.36
N PHE A 16 5.54 2.06 -14.41
CA PHE A 16 5.53 1.53 -15.78
C PHE A 16 6.39 0.28 -16.03
N GLN A 17 7.48 0.03 -15.29
CA GLN A 17 8.36 -1.13 -15.58
C GLN A 17 7.92 -2.44 -14.90
N ALA A 18 7.20 -2.37 -13.77
CA ALA A 18 6.69 -3.57 -13.09
C ALA A 18 5.41 -4.14 -13.72
N LEU A 19 4.60 -3.27 -14.36
CA LEU A 19 3.47 -3.66 -15.23
C LEU A 19 3.88 -4.63 -16.37
N TYR A 20 5.19 -4.86 -16.62
CA TYR A 20 5.76 -5.63 -17.75
C TYR A 20 6.15 -7.11 -17.48
N GLN A 21 6.10 -7.67 -16.25
CA GLN A 21 6.53 -9.08 -16.03
C GLN A 21 5.40 -10.10 -15.80
N LEU A 22 4.16 -9.73 -16.12
CA LEU A 22 3.06 -10.67 -16.30
C LEU A 22 3.41 -11.72 -17.39
N PRO A 23 3.02 -13.00 -17.25
CA PRO A 23 2.42 -13.72 -18.35
C PRO A 23 0.93 -13.81 -18.05
N ASP A 24 0.17 -13.06 -18.83
CA ASP A 24 -1.28 -13.17 -19.00
C ASP A 24 -2.20 -12.47 -17.98
N VAL A 25 -2.67 -11.32 -18.47
CA VAL A 25 -3.95 -10.66 -18.18
C VAL A 25 -3.99 -9.76 -16.96
N ILE A 26 -3.70 -8.47 -17.17
CA ILE A 26 -4.50 -7.38 -16.57
C ILE A 26 -4.61 -6.25 -17.59
N SER A 27 -5.75 -6.19 -18.28
CA SER A 27 -6.19 -5.03 -19.05
C SER A 27 -6.51 -3.88 -18.08
N PHE A 28 -5.47 -3.14 -17.71
CA PHE A 28 -5.54 -1.90 -16.93
C PHE A 28 -6.14 -0.78 -17.82
N PRO A 29 -6.92 0.17 -17.29
CA PRO A 29 -7.65 1.14 -18.12
C PRO A 29 -6.67 2.08 -18.80
N TRP A 30 -6.50 1.88 -20.11
CA TRP A 30 -5.74 2.76 -20.97
C TRP A 30 -6.63 3.89 -21.46
N THR A 31 -6.53 5.03 -20.78
CA THR A 31 -6.51 6.37 -21.40
C THR A 31 -5.91 7.34 -20.38
N LEU A 32 -4.62 7.19 -20.11
CA LEU A 32 -3.85 8.23 -19.43
C LEU A 32 -3.68 9.38 -20.43
N SER A 33 -4.58 10.37 -20.38
CA SER A 33 -4.24 11.72 -20.79
C SER A 33 -3.04 12.15 -19.96
N SER A 34 -1.87 12.33 -20.59
CA SER A 34 -0.54 12.43 -19.95
C SER A 34 -0.31 13.71 -19.12
N ARG A 35 -1.35 14.31 -18.54
CA ARG A 35 -1.30 15.52 -17.72
C ARG A 35 -1.89 15.33 -16.32
N ASP A 36 -2.56 14.21 -16.05
CA ASP A 36 -3.18 13.99 -14.76
C ASP A 36 -2.14 13.45 -13.77
N GLN A 37 -1.81 14.24 -12.75
CA GLN A 37 -0.94 13.84 -11.65
C GLN A 37 -1.78 13.04 -10.65
N VAL A 38 -1.40 11.78 -10.42
CA VAL A 38 -2.03 10.93 -9.40
C VAL A 38 -1.27 11.09 -8.10
N SER A 39 -1.97 11.49 -7.03
CA SER A 39 -1.42 11.60 -5.68
C SER A 39 -1.12 10.24 -5.06
N TYR A 40 -0.29 10.22 -4.02
CA TYR A 40 -0.01 8.99 -3.28
C TYR A 40 -1.27 8.36 -2.68
N PHE A 41 -2.23 9.17 -2.21
CA PHE A 41 -3.50 8.70 -1.65
C PHE A 41 -4.41 8.10 -2.72
N GLU A 42 -4.50 8.72 -3.90
CA GLU A 42 -5.27 8.15 -5.02
C GLU A 42 -4.66 6.82 -5.50
N CYS A 43 -3.34 6.74 -5.61
CA CYS A 43 -2.65 5.51 -5.98
C CYS A 43 -2.87 4.41 -4.92
N TRP A 44 -2.78 4.77 -3.63
CA TRP A 44 -3.01 3.86 -2.53
C TRP A 44 -4.43 3.29 -2.57
N LYS A 45 -5.43 4.18 -2.62
CA LYS A 45 -6.84 3.82 -2.62
C LYS A 45 -7.19 2.90 -3.79
N PHE A 46 -6.70 3.21 -4.98
CA PHE A 46 -6.90 2.35 -6.15
C PHE A 46 -6.36 0.93 -5.91
N VAL A 47 -5.17 0.79 -5.33
CA VAL A 47 -4.56 -0.52 -5.06
C VAL A 47 -5.29 -1.25 -3.93
N ALA A 48 -5.67 -0.55 -2.86
CA ALA A 48 -6.45 -1.11 -1.76
C ALA A 48 -7.82 -1.65 -2.22
N ASP A 49 -8.54 -0.86 -3.02
CA ASP A 49 -9.80 -1.26 -3.66
C ASP A 49 -9.59 -2.50 -4.56
N LEU A 50 -8.48 -2.56 -5.29
CA LEU A 50 -8.18 -3.69 -6.18
C LEU A 50 -7.87 -4.98 -5.40
N ILE A 51 -7.20 -4.92 -4.24
CA ILE A 51 -6.92 -6.10 -3.39
C ILE A 51 -8.20 -6.66 -2.78
N THR A 52 -9.09 -5.78 -2.32
CA THR A 52 -10.35 -6.14 -1.63
C THR A 52 -11.47 -6.53 -2.60
N THR A 53 -11.26 -6.33 -3.90
CA THR A 53 -12.21 -6.77 -4.93
C THR A 53 -12.43 -8.29 -4.88
N PRO A 54 -13.69 -8.77 -4.89
CA PRO A 54 -13.99 -10.19 -4.91
C PRO A 54 -13.41 -10.90 -6.14
N CYS A 55 -13.11 -12.20 -6.00
CA CYS A 55 -12.66 -13.06 -7.10
C CYS A 55 -11.31 -12.68 -7.74
N GLN A 56 -10.49 -11.87 -7.06
CA GLN A 56 -9.12 -11.61 -7.51
C GLN A 56 -8.24 -12.84 -7.35
N ARG A 57 -7.29 -12.99 -8.28
CA ARG A 57 -6.29 -14.08 -8.21
C ARG A 57 -5.34 -13.83 -7.06
N ASP A 58 -5.01 -14.87 -6.31
CA ASP A 58 -4.09 -14.76 -5.17
C ASP A 58 -2.72 -14.21 -5.57
N THR A 59 -2.20 -14.59 -6.74
CA THR A 59 -0.95 -14.04 -7.28
C THR A 59 -0.99 -12.52 -7.47
N LEU A 60 -2.14 -11.98 -7.86
CA LEU A 60 -2.35 -10.54 -7.99
C LEU A 60 -2.49 -9.88 -6.61
N LYS A 61 -3.28 -10.45 -5.71
CA LYS A 61 -3.39 -9.95 -4.32
C LYS A 61 -2.01 -9.88 -3.66
N CYS A 62 -1.18 -10.91 -3.82
CA CYS A 62 0.20 -10.96 -3.34
C CYS A 62 1.08 -9.83 -3.91
N ALA A 63 1.02 -9.59 -5.22
CA ALA A 63 1.79 -8.53 -5.86
C ALA A 63 1.36 -7.13 -5.38
N LEU A 64 0.05 -6.92 -5.21
CA LEU A 64 -0.50 -5.66 -4.73
C LEU A 64 -0.20 -5.45 -3.24
N LEU A 65 -0.28 -6.48 -2.40
CA LEU A 65 0.16 -6.45 -0.99
C LEU A 65 1.63 -6.06 -0.89
N TYR A 66 2.48 -6.66 -1.71
CA TYR A 66 3.90 -6.29 -1.76
C TYR A 66 4.07 -4.82 -2.17
N PHE A 67 3.32 -4.34 -3.16
CA PHE A 67 3.36 -2.94 -3.56
C PHE A 67 2.95 -1.99 -2.43
N LEU A 68 1.81 -2.25 -1.76
CA LEU A 68 1.37 -1.44 -0.61
C LEU A 68 2.41 -1.45 0.50
N SER A 69 3.05 -2.60 0.79
CA SER A 69 4.11 -2.69 1.79
C SER A 69 5.28 -1.74 1.56
N ARG A 70 5.57 -1.42 0.28
CA ARG A 70 6.60 -0.45 -0.11
C ARG A 70 6.13 0.99 0.08
N MET A 71 4.83 1.24 -0.03
CA MET A 71 4.22 2.55 0.20
C MET A 71 3.94 2.85 1.67
N VAL A 72 3.86 1.85 2.54
CA VAL A 72 3.61 2.01 3.99
C VAL A 72 4.56 3.02 4.62
N PHE A 73 5.85 3.02 4.27
CA PHE A 73 6.80 4.00 4.80
C PHE A 73 6.50 5.44 4.34
N VAL A 74 6.04 5.60 3.10
CA VAL A 74 5.65 6.90 2.55
C VAL A 74 4.44 7.45 3.31
N MET A 75 3.43 6.60 3.55
CA MET A 75 2.25 6.97 4.34
C MET A 75 2.63 7.28 5.79
N HIS A 76 3.46 6.44 6.42
CA HIS A 76 3.96 6.70 7.77
C HIS A 76 4.66 8.06 7.90
N GLY A 77 5.53 8.41 6.95
CA GLY A 77 6.16 9.74 6.93
C GLY A 77 5.16 10.89 6.85
N MET A 78 4.04 10.70 6.15
CA MET A 78 2.98 11.72 6.00
C MET A 78 2.11 11.90 7.24
N THR A 79 2.12 10.97 8.21
CA THR A 79 1.36 11.13 9.47
C THR A 79 1.85 12.32 10.32
N SER A 80 3.13 12.69 10.16
CA SER A 80 3.73 13.85 10.83
C SER A 80 3.58 15.18 10.07
N ASN A 81 2.76 15.20 9.00
CA ASN A 81 2.57 16.39 8.18
C ASN A 81 1.90 17.53 8.98
N LYS A 82 2.31 18.77 8.71
CA LYS A 82 1.75 19.97 9.33
C LYS A 82 0.29 20.21 8.91
N ASP A 83 -0.09 19.74 7.72
CA ASP A 83 -1.48 19.73 7.28
C ASP A 83 -2.20 18.54 7.95
N SER A 84 -3.14 18.86 8.85
CA SER A 84 -3.91 17.86 9.60
C SER A 84 -4.74 16.94 8.71
N ARG A 85 -5.14 17.38 7.50
CA ARG A 85 -5.89 16.54 6.57
C ARG A 85 -5.00 15.47 5.96
N VAL A 86 -3.81 15.85 5.52
CA VAL A 86 -2.81 14.93 4.97
C VAL A 86 -2.37 13.92 6.04
N ALA A 87 -2.17 14.37 7.28
CA ALA A 87 -1.83 13.48 8.40
C ALA A 87 -2.95 12.47 8.71
N LEU A 88 -4.21 12.89 8.64
CA LEU A 88 -5.36 12.02 8.84
C LEU A 88 -5.50 10.97 7.72
N GLU A 89 -5.47 11.40 6.45
CA GLU A 89 -5.54 10.49 5.29
C GLU A 89 -4.42 9.45 5.29
N ALA A 90 -3.21 9.84 5.72
CA ALA A 90 -2.09 8.93 5.89
C ALA A 90 -2.33 7.90 7.01
N SER A 91 -2.93 8.31 8.11
CA SER A 91 -3.26 7.41 9.23
C SER A 91 -4.36 6.43 8.83
N GLU A 92 -5.38 6.88 8.10
CA GLU A 92 -6.44 6.04 7.55
C GLU A 92 -5.89 5.01 6.55
N ALA A 93 -4.97 5.40 5.66
CA ALA A 93 -4.30 4.49 4.74
C ALA A 93 -3.54 3.37 5.49
N LEU A 94 -2.82 3.71 6.58
CA LEU A 94 -2.12 2.70 7.39
C LEU A 94 -3.09 1.77 8.13
N GLN A 95 -4.22 2.29 8.61
CA GLN A 95 -5.27 1.48 9.21
C GLN A 95 -5.89 0.52 8.19
N GLU A 96 -6.13 1.00 6.96
CA GLU A 96 -6.61 0.17 5.85
C GLU A 96 -5.61 -0.94 5.49
N PHE A 97 -4.30 -0.64 5.47
CA PHE A 97 -3.27 -1.67 5.30
C PHE A 97 -3.36 -2.75 6.36
N SER A 98 -3.52 -2.35 7.64
CA SER A 98 -3.70 -3.30 8.74
C SER A 98 -4.89 -4.21 8.50
N ASN A 99 -6.04 -3.64 8.11
CA ASN A 99 -7.25 -4.41 7.83
C ASN A 99 -7.04 -5.39 6.67
N ILE A 100 -6.44 -4.95 5.57
CA ILE A 100 -6.11 -5.81 4.43
C ILE A 100 -5.19 -6.97 4.84
N THR A 101 -4.17 -6.71 5.66
CA THR A 101 -3.28 -7.80 6.14
C THR A 101 -4.01 -8.78 7.06
N LEU A 102 -4.94 -8.31 7.91
CA LEU A 102 -5.77 -9.18 8.73
C LEU A 102 -6.67 -10.07 7.86
N GLU A 103 -7.37 -9.49 6.89
CA GLU A 103 -8.25 -10.23 5.97
C GLU A 103 -7.48 -11.28 5.16
N THR A 104 -6.37 -10.88 4.55
CA THR A 104 -5.53 -11.79 3.72
C THR A 104 -4.78 -12.85 4.54
N SER A 105 -4.69 -12.67 5.85
CA SER A 105 -4.17 -13.68 6.79
C SER A 105 -5.23 -14.67 7.29
N SER A 106 -6.52 -14.44 6.98
CA SER A 106 -7.64 -15.24 7.46
C SER A 106 -7.50 -16.72 7.10
N PRO A 107 -7.86 -17.67 8.00
CA PRO A 107 -7.85 -19.11 7.70
C PRO A 107 -8.68 -19.53 6.48
N THR A 108 -9.62 -18.67 6.04
CA THR A 108 -10.46 -18.89 4.86
C THR A 108 -9.72 -18.63 3.54
N GLU A 109 -8.63 -17.85 3.57
CA GLU A 109 -7.82 -17.56 2.39
C GLU A 109 -6.81 -18.68 2.10
N SER A 110 -6.31 -18.71 0.86
CA SER A 110 -5.34 -19.71 0.43
C SER A 110 -4.05 -19.66 1.26
N VAL A 111 -3.37 -20.80 1.37
CA VAL A 111 -2.07 -20.88 2.05
C VAL A 111 -1.05 -19.95 1.40
N GLU A 112 -1.08 -19.82 0.08
CA GLU A 112 -0.16 -18.99 -0.70
C GLU A 112 -0.32 -17.50 -0.36
N LEU A 113 -1.57 -17.02 -0.31
CA LEU A 113 -1.86 -15.64 0.04
C LEU A 113 -1.45 -15.34 1.49
N ARG A 114 -1.79 -16.23 2.42
CA ARG A 114 -1.39 -16.11 3.83
C ARG A 114 0.12 -16.08 4.01
N LEU A 115 0.86 -16.90 3.27
CA LEU A 115 2.32 -16.89 3.28
C LEU A 115 2.89 -15.58 2.72
N CYS A 116 2.32 -15.05 1.64
CA CYS A 116 2.72 -13.74 1.12
C CYS A 116 2.47 -12.62 2.14
N THR A 117 1.32 -12.63 2.80
CA THR A 117 1.01 -11.66 3.86
C THR A 117 2.02 -11.77 5.01
N ALA A 118 2.36 -12.98 5.44
CA ALA A 118 3.39 -13.20 6.46
C ALA A 118 4.77 -12.68 6.02
N GLN A 119 5.16 -12.85 4.75
CA GLN A 119 6.41 -12.30 4.21
C GLN A 119 6.42 -10.77 4.21
N VAL A 120 5.31 -10.14 3.84
CA VAL A 120 5.14 -8.69 3.89
C VAL A 120 5.26 -8.17 5.32
N LEU A 121 4.58 -8.79 6.27
CA LEU A 121 4.65 -8.43 7.69
C LEU A 121 6.02 -8.69 8.31
N GLY A 122 6.74 -9.71 7.82
CA GLY A 122 8.11 -10.02 8.23
C GLY A 122 9.16 -9.03 7.71
N HIS A 123 8.81 -8.13 6.80
CA HIS A 123 9.72 -7.10 6.32
C HIS A 123 9.92 -6.03 7.39
N THR A 124 11.17 -5.77 7.79
CA THR A 124 11.51 -4.93 8.95
C THR A 124 10.90 -3.53 8.92
N SER A 125 10.84 -2.90 7.74
CA SER A 125 10.24 -1.57 7.56
C SER A 125 8.73 -1.56 7.81
N VAL A 126 8.04 -2.66 7.47
CA VAL A 126 6.59 -2.80 7.68
C VAL A 126 6.33 -3.11 9.15
N ALA A 127 7.08 -4.06 9.72
CA ALA A 127 6.99 -4.42 11.13
C ALA A 127 7.19 -3.22 12.05
N ALA A 128 8.19 -2.37 11.77
CA ALA A 128 8.43 -1.14 12.54
C ALA A 128 7.23 -0.18 12.50
N VAL A 129 6.68 0.07 11.31
CA VAL A 129 5.51 0.95 11.16
C VAL A 129 4.28 0.36 11.84
N MET A 130 4.05 -0.95 11.76
CA MET A 130 2.93 -1.60 12.43
C MET A 130 3.02 -1.54 13.96
N VAL A 131 4.23 -1.65 14.52
CA VAL A 131 4.48 -1.47 15.97
C VAL A 131 4.26 -0.02 16.39
N ASP A 132 4.75 0.94 15.62
CA ASP A 132 4.53 2.38 15.88
C ASP A 132 3.04 2.74 15.78
N LEU A 133 2.34 2.14 14.81
CA LEU A 133 0.88 2.26 14.68
C LEU A 133 0.19 1.71 15.93
N GLN A 134 0.63 0.56 16.45
CA GLN A 134 0.07 -0.02 17.67
C GLN A 134 0.34 0.86 18.89
N GLY A 135 1.52 1.48 19.02
CA GLY A 135 1.81 2.47 20.07
C GLY A 135 0.91 3.71 19.99
N THR A 136 0.56 4.12 18.78
CA THR A 136 -0.34 5.26 18.50
C THR A 136 -1.83 4.88 18.66
N LEU A 137 -2.18 3.63 18.35
CA LEU A 137 -3.52 3.04 18.40
C LEU A 137 -3.76 2.19 19.67
N SER A 138 -2.91 2.29 20.70
CA SER A 138 -3.01 1.55 21.98
C SER A 138 -4.25 1.90 22.83
N PHE A 139 -5.30 2.42 22.19
CA PHE A 139 -6.68 2.37 22.66
C PHE A 139 -7.50 1.19 22.12
N GLY A 140 -6.98 0.31 21.23
CA GLY A 140 -7.88 -0.55 20.44
C GLY A 140 -7.57 -2.04 20.25
N LEU A 141 -6.34 -2.50 20.06
CA LEU A 141 -6.13 -3.87 19.55
C LEU A 141 -5.03 -4.64 20.28
N CYS A 142 -5.51 -5.58 21.10
CA CYS A 142 -4.77 -6.64 21.75
C CYS A 142 -4.34 -7.66 20.68
N LEU A 143 -3.04 -7.82 20.45
CA LEU A 143 -2.51 -8.92 19.64
C LEU A 143 -2.58 -10.20 20.47
N CYS A 144 -3.42 -11.14 20.05
CA CYS A 144 -3.34 -12.54 20.48
C CYS A 144 -2.07 -13.15 19.85
N LEU A 145 -0.98 -13.12 20.60
CA LEU A 145 0.09 -14.13 20.52
C LEU A 145 -0.31 -15.36 21.34
#